data_AF-A0AAE1I1R0-F1
#
_entry.id   AF-A0AAE1I1R0-F1
#
_cell.length_a   1.000
_cell.length_b   1.000
_cell.length_c   1.000
_cell.angle_alpha   90.00
_cell.angle_beta   90.00
_cell.angle_gamma   90.00
#
_symmetry.space_group_name_H-M   'P 1'
#
loop_
_entity.id
_entity.type
_entity.pdbx_description
1 polymer ?
#
loop_
_entity_poly.entity_id
_entity_poly.type
_entity_poly.pdbx_seq_one_letter_code
_entity_poly.pdbx_strand_id
1 'polypeptide(L)'
;DVNSATPPLPTASPTPSTSSNASSSSPFPTPGDELVRDSIAKLDSKEYYSAPKCGRNTSSNVWNSFHVVKDRATNLEVGTAICIFCECVLSIRSGTSSLNKHRLHHCTGSMGDQTGSSGQFRLVPGPLRDVFIDKVADTCALTMGSIKLLTSPAVVELIQVAVDISSRCKGRVDMQQLMPCATTVINRIDARAQSMMTKLVPRVKQAIAEGRCQASTDMCTDDDQKRHFIAITVTFVDEEGKYSETHDLVVAKFPSSTKTTGVNVRNAMFRAMAEFGFTAPEFDAIQWITDRGANIIKALENDAR
;
A
#
# COMPACT_ATOMS: atom_id res chain seq x y z
N ASP A 1 -5.22 40.19 -45.38
CA ASP A 1 -4.65 40.83 -44.19
C ASP A 1 -4.75 39.93 -42.99
N VAL A 2 -3.70 39.12 -42.80
CA VAL A 2 -3.56 38.13 -41.74
C VAL A 2 -2.54 38.71 -40.75
N ASN A 3 -3.02 39.22 -39.62
CA ASN A 3 -2.17 39.71 -38.53
C ASN A 3 -1.75 38.54 -37.65
N SER A 4 -0.58 37.99 -37.95
CA SER A 4 0.14 37.02 -37.12
C SER A 4 0.89 37.75 -36.00
N ALA A 5 0.33 37.79 -34.80
CA ALA A 5 1.01 38.28 -33.60
C ALA A 5 1.80 37.13 -32.95
N THR A 6 3.12 37.22 -32.98
CA THR A 6 4.05 36.32 -32.30
C THR A 6 4.09 36.64 -30.80
N PRO A 7 3.97 35.65 -29.88
CA PRO A 7 4.16 35.90 -28.46
C PRO A 7 5.66 35.99 -28.09
N PRO A 8 6.04 36.80 -27.08
CA PRO A 8 7.43 36.98 -26.68
C PRO A 8 7.97 35.77 -25.89
N LEU A 9 9.25 35.46 -26.10
CA LEU A 9 10.02 34.49 -25.31
C LEU A 9 10.13 34.92 -23.84
N PRO A 10 10.09 33.98 -22.88
CA PRO A 10 10.35 34.28 -21.48
C PRO A 10 11.84 34.51 -21.21
N THR A 11 12.12 35.63 -20.54
CA THR A 11 13.42 36.09 -20.07
C THR A 11 13.96 35.16 -18.99
N ALA A 12 15.22 34.73 -19.12
CA ALA A 12 15.92 33.92 -18.13
C ALA A 12 16.00 34.66 -16.78
N SER A 13 15.54 34.00 -15.72
CA SER A 13 15.66 34.49 -14.35
C SER A 13 17.02 34.11 -13.74
N PRO A 14 17.59 34.98 -12.88
CA PRO A 14 18.95 34.86 -12.39
C PRO A 14 19.11 33.74 -11.35
N THR A 15 20.24 33.05 -11.44
CA THR A 15 20.76 32.07 -10.48
C THR A 15 20.90 32.69 -9.07
N PRO A 16 20.36 32.06 -8.00
CA PRO A 16 20.69 32.45 -6.64
C PRO A 16 22.09 31.97 -6.28
N SER A 17 22.93 32.92 -5.89
CA SER A 17 24.26 32.77 -5.31
C SER A 17 24.22 31.96 -4.01
N THR A 18 24.96 30.85 -4.00
CA THR A 18 25.23 29.99 -2.85
C THR A 18 26.11 30.72 -1.83
N SER A 19 25.53 31.19 -0.73
CA SER A 19 26.28 31.59 0.47
C SER A 19 26.51 30.35 1.34
N SER A 20 27.63 29.67 1.11
CA SER A 20 28.11 28.57 1.93
C SER A 20 28.69 29.07 3.26
N ASN A 21 27.91 29.00 4.34
CA ASN A 21 28.46 28.94 5.70
C ASN A 21 28.80 27.48 6.01
N ALA A 22 29.99 27.07 5.58
CA ALA A 22 30.58 25.80 5.96
C ALA A 22 31.20 25.94 7.36
N SER A 23 30.45 25.52 8.39
CA SER A 23 31.04 25.13 9.67
C SER A 23 31.85 23.86 9.42
N SER A 24 33.16 24.01 9.33
CA SER A 24 34.13 22.95 9.12
C SER A 24 34.09 21.93 10.27
N SER A 25 33.41 20.81 10.08
CA SER A 25 33.64 19.59 10.85
C SER A 25 34.87 18.88 10.26
N SER A 26 35.90 18.73 11.08
CA SER A 26 37.17 18.07 10.71
C SER A 26 36.93 16.66 10.12
N PRO A 27 37.72 16.24 9.11
CA PRO A 27 37.57 14.95 8.44
C PRO A 27 38.26 13.78 9.18
N PHE A 28 38.74 14.01 10.41
CA PHE A 28 39.44 12.98 11.18
C PHE A 28 38.43 12.13 11.97
N PRO A 29 38.39 10.80 11.76
CA PRO A 29 37.54 9.92 12.56
C PRO A 29 37.88 10.06 14.04
N THR A 30 36.88 10.12 14.91
CA THR A 30 37.16 10.20 16.34
C THR A 30 37.74 8.85 16.82
N PRO A 31 38.62 8.82 17.83
CA PRO A 31 39.33 7.60 18.23
C PRO A 31 38.46 6.36 18.51
N GLY A 32 37.19 6.52 18.89
CA GLY A 32 36.30 5.37 19.07
C GLY A 32 35.48 4.96 17.85
N ASP A 33 35.48 5.73 16.76
CA ASP A 33 34.95 5.26 15.47
C ASP A 33 35.92 4.24 14.85
N GLU A 34 37.22 4.42 15.08
CA GLU A 34 38.26 3.48 14.67
C GLU A 34 38.19 2.18 15.47
N LEU A 35 38.02 2.26 16.81
CA LEU A 35 37.84 1.08 17.67
C LEU A 35 36.61 0.24 17.29
N VAL A 36 35.49 0.89 16.95
CA VAL A 36 34.27 0.19 16.51
C VAL A 36 34.50 -0.49 15.17
N ARG A 37 35.16 0.18 14.21
CA ARG A 37 35.47 -0.38 12.90
C ARG A 37 36.42 -1.58 13.00
N ASP A 38 37.46 -1.49 13.83
CA ASP A 38 38.39 -2.59 14.12
C ASP A 38 37.66 -3.78 14.77
N SER A 39 36.79 -3.50 15.74
CA SER A 39 35.98 -4.55 16.39
C SER A 39 35.07 -5.27 15.42
N ILE A 40 34.45 -4.57 14.46
CA ILE A 40 33.61 -5.20 13.42
C ILE A 40 34.47 -6.12 12.55
N ALA A 41 35.59 -5.61 12.01
CA ALA A 41 36.46 -6.40 11.14
C ALA A 41 37.00 -7.66 11.85
N LYS A 42 37.35 -7.57 13.12
CA LYS A 42 37.86 -8.70 13.92
C LYS A 42 36.80 -9.67 14.39
N LEU A 43 35.55 -9.22 14.54
CA LEU A 43 34.41 -10.14 14.74
C LEU A 43 34.16 -10.95 13.46
N ASP A 44 34.23 -10.32 12.29
CA ASP A 44 34.08 -10.99 11.00
C ASP A 44 35.20 -12.00 10.73
N SER A 45 36.45 -11.65 11.06
CA SER A 45 37.60 -12.56 10.95
C SER A 45 37.66 -13.63 12.05
N LYS A 46 36.73 -13.60 13.03
CA LYS A 46 36.65 -14.48 14.21
C LYS A 46 37.82 -14.36 15.19
N GLU A 47 38.67 -13.35 15.03
CA GLU A 47 39.68 -12.96 16.02
C GLU A 47 39.03 -12.51 17.33
N TYR A 48 37.89 -11.82 17.24
CA TYR A 48 37.06 -11.46 18.38
C TYR A 48 35.82 -12.34 18.48
N TYR A 49 35.22 -12.36 19.66
CA TYR A 49 33.94 -13.03 19.90
C TYR A 49 33.10 -12.23 20.90
N SER A 50 31.78 -12.41 20.83
CA SER A 50 30.87 -11.77 21.76
C SER A 50 30.42 -12.72 22.87
N ALA A 51 30.36 -12.26 24.11
CA ALA A 51 29.83 -13.03 25.23
C ALA A 51 28.95 -12.18 26.16
N PRO A 52 28.00 -12.81 26.90
CA PRO A 52 27.29 -12.14 27.97
C PRO A 52 28.25 -11.49 28.96
N LYS A 53 27.88 -10.32 29.49
CA LYS A 53 28.68 -9.67 30.52
C LYS A 53 28.53 -10.41 31.85
N CYS A 54 29.56 -11.15 32.25
CA CYS A 54 29.57 -11.89 33.52
C CYS A 54 30.34 -11.12 34.61
N GLY A 55 29.66 -10.72 35.70
CA GLY A 55 30.30 -10.12 36.88
C GLY A 55 29.32 -9.86 38.03
N ARG A 56 29.78 -9.94 39.29
CA ARG A 56 28.94 -9.80 40.51
C ARG A 56 28.24 -8.43 40.68
N ASN A 57 28.53 -7.45 39.82
CA ASN A 57 28.00 -6.07 39.85
C ASN A 57 27.33 -5.63 38.53
N THR A 58 26.74 -6.53 37.75
CA THR A 58 25.94 -6.16 36.57
C THR A 58 24.52 -5.72 36.96
N SER A 59 24.39 -4.58 37.66
CA SER A 59 23.09 -4.03 38.05
C SER A 59 22.31 -3.36 36.91
N SER A 60 22.92 -3.22 35.72
CA SER A 60 22.30 -2.50 34.59
C SER A 60 21.59 -3.45 33.63
N ASN A 61 20.26 -3.32 33.54
CA ASN A 61 19.39 -4.07 32.63
C ASN A 61 19.72 -3.91 31.13
N VAL A 62 20.63 -2.99 30.79
CA VAL A 62 21.09 -2.80 29.41
C VAL A 62 21.79 -4.06 28.87
N TRP A 63 22.49 -4.82 29.71
CA TRP A 63 23.26 -6.00 29.27
C TRP A 63 22.38 -7.19 28.84
N ASN A 64 21.08 -7.15 29.10
CA ASN A 64 20.13 -8.12 28.54
C ASN A 64 19.99 -7.97 27.02
N SER A 65 20.43 -6.85 26.45
CA SER A 65 20.32 -6.54 25.01
C SER A 65 21.67 -6.48 24.30
N PHE A 66 22.78 -6.70 25.03
CA PHE A 66 24.14 -6.55 24.49
C PHE A 66 25.10 -7.58 25.05
N HIS A 67 25.97 -8.09 24.19
CA HIS A 67 27.15 -8.85 24.57
C HIS A 67 28.38 -7.95 24.54
N VAL A 68 29.35 -8.23 25.41
CA VAL A 68 30.67 -7.58 25.36
C VAL A 68 31.52 -8.28 24.32
N VAL A 69 32.28 -7.52 23.55
CA VAL A 69 33.26 -8.03 22.59
C VAL A 69 34.57 -8.31 23.32
N LYS A 70 35.07 -9.53 23.14
CA LYS A 70 36.31 -10.03 23.73
C LYS A 70 37.27 -10.51 22.66
N ASP A 71 38.54 -10.31 22.94
CA ASP A 71 39.62 -10.90 22.16
C ASP A 71 39.70 -12.41 22.43
N ARG A 72 39.73 -13.23 21.38
CA ARG A 72 39.77 -14.69 21.50
C ARG A 72 41.10 -15.19 22.08
N ALA A 73 42.22 -14.53 21.81
CA ALA A 73 43.53 -14.94 22.27
C ALA A 73 43.75 -14.62 23.75
N THR A 74 43.34 -13.43 24.18
CA THR A 74 43.60 -12.94 25.55
C THR A 74 42.40 -13.08 26.49
N ASN A 75 41.20 -13.31 25.94
CA ASN A 75 39.93 -13.33 26.66
C ASN A 75 39.59 -12.00 27.38
N LEU A 76 40.23 -10.90 26.99
CA LEU A 76 40.02 -9.57 27.57
C LEU A 76 38.93 -8.79 26.82
N GLU A 77 38.21 -7.92 27.55
CA GLU A 77 37.22 -7.02 26.95
C GLU A 77 37.90 -5.92 26.14
N VAL A 78 37.46 -5.71 24.90
CA VAL A 78 38.08 -4.74 23.97
C VAL A 78 37.49 -3.33 24.13
N GLY A 79 36.52 -3.16 25.03
CA GLY A 79 35.83 -1.88 25.24
C GLY A 79 34.72 -1.59 24.22
N THR A 80 34.23 -2.62 23.52
CA THR A 80 33.05 -2.55 22.64
C THR A 80 32.00 -3.59 23.04
N ALA A 81 30.75 -3.33 22.68
CA ALA A 81 29.62 -4.24 22.85
C ALA A 81 28.85 -4.38 21.55
N ILE A 82 28.27 -5.56 21.34
CA ILE A 82 27.41 -5.86 20.19
C ILE A 82 25.97 -6.05 20.67
N CYS A 83 25.02 -5.42 19.99
CA CYS A 83 23.60 -5.62 20.26
C CYS A 83 23.19 -7.02 19.81
N ILE A 84 22.57 -7.81 20.69
CA ILE A 84 22.14 -9.18 20.35
C ILE A 84 21.01 -9.23 19.31
N PHE A 85 20.28 -8.12 19.14
CA PHE A 85 19.11 -8.07 18.27
C PHE A 85 19.41 -7.55 16.86
N CYS A 86 20.28 -6.55 16.74
CA CYS A 86 20.58 -5.92 15.45
C CYS A 86 22.06 -6.02 15.06
N GLU A 87 22.89 -6.69 15.87
CA GLU A 87 24.31 -6.92 15.64
C GLU A 87 25.15 -5.64 15.52
N CYS A 88 24.59 -4.48 15.89
CA CYS A 88 25.31 -3.21 15.89
C CYS A 88 26.39 -3.17 16.98
N VAL A 89 27.63 -2.86 16.60
CA VAL A 89 28.79 -2.73 17.50
C VAL A 89 28.92 -1.27 17.98
N LEU A 90 29.07 -1.10 19.29
CA LEU A 90 29.12 0.21 19.96
C LEU A 90 30.30 0.27 20.93
N SER A 91 30.91 1.45 21.07
CA SER A 91 31.99 1.69 22.04
C SER A 91 31.45 1.92 23.46
N ILE A 92 32.13 1.32 24.45
CA ILE A 92 31.87 1.42 25.89
C ILE A 92 32.95 2.33 26.52
N ARG A 93 32.91 3.63 26.24
CA ARG A 93 33.97 4.56 26.70
C ARG A 93 33.90 4.88 28.20
N SER A 94 32.71 5.09 28.77
CA SER A 94 32.54 5.51 30.17
C SER A 94 31.12 5.25 30.69
N GLY A 95 30.69 3.99 30.67
CA GLY A 95 29.37 3.56 31.11
C GLY A 95 28.48 3.04 29.98
N THR A 96 27.18 2.87 30.27
CA THR A 96 26.24 2.18 29.38
C THR A 96 25.22 3.09 28.69
N SER A 97 25.40 4.42 28.78
CA SER A 97 24.46 5.40 28.22
C SER A 97 24.33 5.31 26.70
N SER A 98 25.43 5.05 25.97
CA SER A 98 25.41 4.83 24.52
C SER A 98 24.62 3.57 24.14
N LEU A 99 24.81 2.50 24.89
CA LEU A 99 24.08 1.23 24.72
C LEU A 99 22.58 1.42 25.00
N ASN A 100 22.23 2.14 26.07
CA ASN A 100 20.84 2.40 26.41
C ASN A 100 20.15 3.31 25.38
N LYS A 101 20.85 4.34 24.87
CA LYS A 101 20.35 5.19 23.79
C LYS A 101 20.10 4.38 22.52
N HIS A 102 21.00 3.47 22.17
CA HIS A 102 20.78 2.56 21.07
C HIS A 102 19.55 1.67 21.30
N ARG A 103 19.46 1.02 22.46
CA ARG A 103 18.30 0.16 22.81
C ARG A 103 16.96 0.88 22.68
N LEU A 104 16.88 2.12 23.18
CA LEU A 104 15.63 2.87 23.21
C LEU A 104 15.25 3.51 21.87
N HIS A 105 16.23 3.93 21.07
CA HIS A 105 15.96 4.82 19.92
C HIS A 105 16.48 4.33 18.58
N HIS A 106 17.46 3.41 18.56
CA HIS A 106 18.18 3.05 17.33
C HIS A 106 18.24 1.54 17.04
N CYS A 107 17.84 0.70 18.00
CA CYS A 107 17.82 -0.74 17.81
C CYS A 107 16.64 -1.15 16.92
N THR A 108 16.94 -1.69 15.74
CA THR A 108 15.94 -2.16 14.77
C THR A 108 15.47 -3.60 15.04
N GLY A 109 16.26 -4.39 15.80
CA GLY A 109 15.95 -5.79 16.10
C GLY A 109 15.15 -6.02 17.38
N SER A 110 15.07 -5.04 18.29
CA SER A 110 14.36 -5.14 19.58
C SER A 110 12.83 -4.93 19.46
N MET A 111 12.24 -5.27 18.32
CA MET A 111 10.79 -5.15 18.07
C MET A 111 9.97 -6.30 18.67
N GLY A 112 10.61 -7.33 19.26
CA GLY A 112 9.94 -8.43 19.94
C GLY A 112 10.23 -8.43 21.44
N ASP A 113 9.51 -7.61 22.20
CA ASP A 113 9.04 -7.83 23.59
C ASP A 113 8.61 -6.53 24.30
N GLN A 114 8.01 -5.58 23.57
CA GLN A 114 7.20 -4.52 24.20
C GLN A 114 5.74 -4.97 24.30
N THR A 115 5.51 -6.03 25.05
CA THR A 115 4.21 -6.34 25.65
C THR A 115 3.92 -5.31 26.74
N GLY A 116 3.58 -4.07 26.36
CA GLY A 116 3.23 -3.07 27.38
C GLY A 116 3.03 -1.61 26.95
N SER A 117 3.28 -1.22 25.70
CA SER A 117 2.90 0.12 25.23
C SER A 117 1.99 0.00 24.02
N SER A 118 0.73 0.35 24.23
CA SER A 118 -0.34 0.38 23.25
C SER A 118 0.08 1.15 21.98
N GLY A 119 0.37 0.45 20.88
CA GLY A 119 0.13 0.88 19.50
C GLY A 119 0.43 2.34 19.12
N GLN A 120 1.39 3.02 19.75
CA GLN A 120 1.65 4.43 19.48
C GLN A 120 2.48 4.53 18.20
N PHE A 121 1.84 5.08 17.16
CA PHE A 121 2.51 5.49 15.94
C PHE A 121 3.67 6.43 16.27
N ARG A 122 4.84 6.19 15.67
CA ARG A 122 6.01 7.07 15.82
C ARG A 122 5.74 8.37 15.08
N LEU A 123 5.99 9.50 15.75
CA LEU A 123 5.91 10.80 15.10
C LEU A 123 7.06 10.97 14.10
N VAL A 124 6.74 11.43 12.89
CA VAL A 124 7.73 11.77 11.87
C VAL A 124 8.25 13.19 12.15
N PRO A 125 9.58 13.39 12.26
CA PRO A 125 10.15 14.73 12.43
C PRO A 125 9.75 15.69 11.29
N GLY A 126 9.48 16.96 11.63
CA GLY A 126 9.03 18.00 10.68
C GLY A 126 9.84 18.06 9.38
N PRO A 127 11.18 18.18 9.43
CA PRO A 127 11.98 18.26 8.21
C PRO A 127 11.87 17.03 7.30
N LEU A 128 11.69 15.83 7.87
CA LEU A 128 11.50 14.61 7.07
C LEU A 128 10.10 14.54 6.48
N ARG A 129 9.10 15.09 7.18
CA ARG A 129 7.75 15.25 6.67
C ARG A 129 7.72 16.19 5.48
N ASP A 130 8.45 17.31 5.52
CA ASP A 130 8.50 18.28 4.43
C ASP A 130 9.11 17.65 3.16
N VAL A 131 10.20 16.89 3.29
CA VAL A 131 10.78 16.12 2.17
C VAL A 131 9.78 15.14 1.56
N PHE A 132 8.96 14.49 2.39
CA PHE A 132 7.91 13.60 1.91
C PHE A 132 6.80 14.36 1.17
N ILE A 133 6.36 15.51 1.69
CA ILE A 133 5.36 16.38 1.06
C ILE A 133 5.84 16.82 -0.33
N ASP A 134 7.07 17.31 -0.43
CA ASP A 134 7.65 17.74 -1.71
C ASP A 134 7.68 16.60 -2.71
N LYS A 135 8.09 15.40 -2.27
CA LYS A 135 8.17 14.25 -3.17
C LYS A 135 6.79 13.78 -3.66
N VAL A 136 5.78 13.88 -2.80
CA VAL A 136 4.40 13.60 -3.16
C VAL A 136 3.89 14.63 -4.18
N ALA A 137 4.18 15.92 -3.99
CA ALA A 137 3.82 16.97 -4.93
C ALA A 137 4.47 16.75 -6.31
N ASP A 138 5.77 16.47 -6.35
CA ASP A 138 6.50 16.14 -7.59
C ASP A 138 5.87 14.92 -8.30
N THR A 139 5.53 13.88 -7.54
CA THR A 139 4.94 12.67 -8.11
C THR A 139 3.57 12.95 -8.71
N CYS A 140 2.74 13.76 -8.05
CA CYS A 140 1.45 14.19 -8.59
C CYS A 140 1.61 15.02 -9.86
N ALA A 141 2.57 15.95 -9.89
CA ALA A 141 2.84 16.76 -11.08
C ALA A 141 3.32 15.91 -12.26
N LEU A 142 4.17 14.90 -12.01
CA LEU A 142 4.70 14.03 -13.05
C LEU A 142 3.69 13.01 -13.58
N THR A 143 2.85 12.46 -12.70
CA THR A 143 1.91 11.39 -13.06
C THR A 143 0.53 11.91 -13.47
N MET A 144 0.29 13.22 -13.29
CA MET A 144 -1.04 13.83 -13.40
C MET A 144 -2.09 13.10 -12.55
N GLY A 145 -1.64 12.47 -11.46
CA GLY A 145 -2.47 11.64 -10.60
C GLY A 145 -3.44 12.47 -9.75
N SER A 146 -4.59 11.87 -9.43
CA SER A 146 -5.58 12.51 -8.55
C SER A 146 -5.00 12.71 -7.14
N ILE A 147 -4.97 13.96 -6.67
CA ILE A 147 -4.52 14.29 -5.30
C ILE A 147 -5.36 13.54 -4.25
N LYS A 148 -6.64 13.30 -4.54
CA LYS A 148 -7.54 12.56 -3.63
C LYS A 148 -7.10 11.11 -3.41
N LEU A 149 -6.36 10.52 -4.36
CA LEU A 149 -5.83 9.17 -4.23
C LEU A 149 -4.82 9.09 -3.07
N LEU A 150 -4.00 10.12 -2.88
CA LEU A 150 -2.97 10.16 -1.82
C LEU A 150 -3.56 10.19 -0.41
N THR A 151 -4.76 10.74 -0.28
CA THR A 151 -5.52 10.77 0.98
C THR A 151 -6.43 9.55 1.17
N SER A 152 -6.44 8.62 0.20
CA SER A 152 -7.24 7.40 0.32
C SER A 152 -6.69 6.51 1.43
N PRO A 153 -7.53 6.00 2.35
CA PRO A 153 -7.10 5.03 3.36
C PRO A 153 -6.35 3.83 2.77
N ALA A 154 -6.74 3.37 1.58
CA ALA A 154 -6.09 2.26 0.89
C ALA A 154 -4.64 2.57 0.47
N VAL A 155 -4.34 3.82 0.08
CA VAL A 155 -2.97 4.23 -0.27
C VAL A 155 -2.13 4.40 0.99
N VAL A 156 -2.71 4.92 2.07
CA VAL A 156 -2.03 5.00 3.37
C VAL A 156 -1.66 3.60 3.87
N GLU A 157 -2.57 2.64 3.78
CA GLU A 157 -2.31 1.24 4.12
C GLU A 157 -1.20 0.64 3.24
N LEU A 158 -1.23 0.88 1.92
CA LEU A 158 -0.18 0.42 1.01
C LEU A 158 1.20 0.99 1.37
N ILE A 159 1.28 2.28 1.69
CA ILE A 159 2.54 2.92 2.13
C ILE A 159 3.02 2.31 3.45
N GLN A 160 2.10 2.07 4.39
CA GLN A 160 2.44 1.42 5.66
C GLN A 160 3.01 0.01 5.42
N VAL A 161 2.42 -0.78 4.53
CA VAL A 161 2.94 -2.10 4.15
C VAL A 161 4.36 -1.99 3.57
N ALA A 162 4.62 -1.00 2.72
CA ALA A 162 5.98 -0.77 2.19
C ALA A 162 6.98 -0.40 3.30
N VAL A 163 6.58 0.45 4.26
CA VAL A 163 7.39 0.79 5.43
C VAL A 163 7.67 -0.44 6.29
N ASP A 164 6.65 -1.27 6.54
CA ASP A 164 6.79 -2.50 7.33
C ASP A 164 7.75 -3.49 6.67
N ILE A 165 7.65 -3.67 5.35
CA ILE A 165 8.60 -4.48 4.58
C ILE A 165 10.01 -3.91 4.73
N SER A 166 10.18 -2.59 4.53
CA SER A 166 11.48 -1.94 4.66
C SER A 166 12.10 -2.09 6.06
N SER A 167 11.27 -2.06 7.11
CA SER A 167 11.72 -2.20 8.50
C SER A 167 12.28 -3.59 8.81
N ARG A 168 11.85 -4.62 8.04
CA ARG A 168 12.28 -6.01 8.18
C ARG A 168 13.51 -6.33 7.33
N CYS A 169 13.81 -5.50 6.33
CA CYS A 169 15.00 -5.64 5.50
C CYS A 169 16.21 -4.97 6.17
N LYS A 170 17.39 -5.63 6.15
CA LYS A 170 18.64 -4.98 6.58
C LYS A 170 19.10 -4.01 5.47
N GLY A 171 19.02 -2.70 5.73
CA GLY A 171 19.54 -1.67 4.83
C GLY A 171 18.51 -1.15 3.82
N ARG A 172 19.00 -0.66 2.67
CA ARG A 172 18.13 -0.10 1.62
C ARG A 172 17.42 -1.22 0.86
N VAL A 173 16.13 -1.04 0.60
CA VAL A 173 15.33 -1.93 -0.25
C VAL A 173 15.41 -1.45 -1.69
N ASP A 174 15.68 -2.36 -2.62
CA ASP A 174 15.53 -2.10 -4.04
C ASP A 174 14.03 -2.04 -4.40
N MET A 175 13.50 -0.82 -4.53
CA MET A 175 12.09 -0.59 -4.81
C MET A 175 11.65 -1.11 -6.18
N GLN A 176 12.57 -1.26 -7.15
CA GLN A 176 12.21 -1.80 -8.46
C GLN A 176 11.88 -3.29 -8.38
N GLN A 177 12.49 -4.02 -7.45
CA GLN A 177 12.18 -5.43 -7.20
C GLN A 177 10.92 -5.59 -6.33
N LEU A 178 10.65 -4.62 -5.46
CA LEU A 178 9.45 -4.65 -4.61
C LEU A 178 8.17 -4.35 -5.40
N MET A 179 8.24 -3.42 -6.36
CA MET A 179 7.07 -2.95 -7.10
C MET A 179 6.65 -3.98 -8.16
N PRO A 180 5.40 -4.49 -8.13
CA PRO A 180 4.92 -5.39 -9.17
C PRO A 180 4.72 -4.64 -10.50
N CYS A 181 4.85 -5.34 -11.63
CA CYS A 181 4.46 -4.78 -12.91
C CYS A 181 2.92 -4.70 -13.03
N ALA A 182 2.44 -3.80 -13.89
CA ALA A 182 1.00 -3.54 -14.05
C ALA A 182 0.21 -4.83 -14.38
N THR A 183 0.73 -5.67 -15.27
CA THR A 183 0.12 -6.96 -15.64
C THR A 183 -0.06 -7.87 -14.43
N THR A 184 0.92 -7.94 -13.52
CA THR A 184 0.79 -8.74 -12.30
C THR A 184 -0.32 -8.21 -11.39
N VAL A 185 -0.44 -6.89 -11.26
CA VAL A 185 -1.52 -6.27 -10.46
C VAL A 185 -2.88 -6.56 -11.06
N ILE A 186 -3.04 -6.37 -12.38
CA ILE A 186 -4.30 -6.66 -13.10
C ILE A 186 -4.70 -8.12 -12.92
N ASN A 187 -3.79 -9.06 -13.16
CA ASN A 187 -4.07 -10.49 -12.98
C ASN A 187 -4.49 -10.83 -11.54
N ARG A 188 -3.93 -10.15 -10.54
CA ARG A 188 -4.31 -10.33 -9.13
C ARG A 188 -5.68 -9.73 -8.81
N ILE A 189 -6.04 -8.61 -9.44
CA ILE A 189 -7.39 -8.03 -9.35
C ILE A 189 -8.40 -9.00 -9.96
N ASP A 190 -8.14 -9.51 -11.16
CA ASP A 190 -9.02 -10.46 -11.85
C ASP A 190 -9.21 -11.74 -11.04
N ALA A 191 -8.12 -12.32 -10.50
CA ALA A 191 -8.20 -13.51 -9.66
C ALA A 191 -9.03 -13.27 -8.38
N ARG A 192 -8.90 -12.09 -7.76
CA ARG A 192 -9.71 -11.71 -6.58
C ARG A 192 -11.18 -11.52 -6.95
N ALA A 193 -11.46 -10.83 -8.04
CA ALA A 193 -12.81 -10.62 -8.54
C ALA A 193 -13.49 -11.95 -8.86
N GLN A 194 -12.80 -12.85 -9.59
CA GLN A 194 -13.30 -14.20 -9.87
C GLN A 194 -13.57 -14.98 -8.59
N SER A 195 -12.64 -14.97 -7.63
CA SER A 195 -12.84 -15.65 -6.34
C SER A 195 -14.04 -15.12 -5.56
N MET A 196 -14.31 -13.80 -5.64
CA MET A 196 -15.52 -13.21 -5.05
C MET A 196 -16.77 -13.65 -5.80
N MET A 197 -16.74 -13.66 -7.13
CA MET A 197 -17.88 -14.11 -7.95
C MET A 197 -18.22 -15.57 -7.74
N THR A 198 -17.23 -16.46 -7.57
CA THR A 198 -17.47 -17.87 -7.23
C THR A 198 -18.29 -18.03 -5.95
N LYS A 199 -18.17 -17.09 -5.01
CA LYS A 199 -18.94 -17.10 -3.75
C LYS A 199 -20.28 -16.36 -3.89
N LEU A 200 -20.31 -15.26 -4.63
CA LEU A 200 -21.49 -14.41 -4.75
C LEU A 200 -22.56 -15.02 -5.66
N VAL A 201 -22.19 -15.52 -6.85
CA VAL A 201 -23.15 -16.01 -7.86
C VAL A 201 -24.08 -17.10 -7.32
N PRO A 202 -23.62 -18.13 -6.59
CA PRO A 202 -24.52 -19.15 -6.03
C PRO A 202 -25.56 -18.55 -5.07
N ARG A 203 -25.17 -17.55 -4.27
CA ARG A 203 -26.05 -16.87 -3.31
C ARG A 203 -27.11 -16.04 -4.03
N VAL A 204 -26.71 -15.32 -5.09
CA VAL A 204 -27.65 -14.57 -5.93
C VAL A 204 -28.64 -15.52 -6.60
N LYS A 205 -28.17 -16.63 -7.18
CA LYS A 205 -29.04 -17.64 -7.80
C LYS A 205 -30.04 -18.25 -6.81
N GLN A 206 -29.59 -18.56 -5.60
CA GLN A 206 -30.47 -19.02 -4.53
C GLN A 206 -31.52 -17.97 -4.16
N ALA A 207 -31.12 -16.71 -3.98
CA ALA A 207 -32.05 -15.63 -3.68
C ALA A 207 -33.07 -15.39 -4.81
N ILE A 208 -32.68 -15.55 -6.07
CA ILE A 208 -33.60 -15.53 -7.22
C ILE A 208 -34.61 -16.67 -7.12
N ALA A 209 -34.14 -17.90 -6.89
CA ALA A 209 -35.01 -19.08 -6.79
C ALA A 209 -36.04 -18.97 -5.65
N GLU A 210 -35.68 -18.26 -4.57
CA GLU A 210 -36.56 -18.01 -3.42
C GLU A 210 -37.42 -16.73 -3.56
N GLY A 211 -37.31 -16.00 -4.66
CA GLY A 211 -38.07 -14.76 -4.90
C GLY A 211 -37.65 -13.59 -4.00
N ARG A 212 -36.41 -13.59 -3.50
CA ARG A 212 -35.85 -12.59 -2.57
C ARG A 212 -34.77 -11.71 -3.21
N CYS A 213 -34.68 -11.73 -4.54
CA CYS A 213 -33.68 -10.97 -5.31
C CYS A 213 -34.36 -9.90 -6.16
N GLN A 214 -33.83 -8.69 -6.08
CA GLN A 214 -34.14 -7.57 -6.95
C GLN A 214 -32.86 -7.16 -7.67
N ALA A 215 -32.98 -6.56 -8.85
CA ALA A 215 -31.85 -5.95 -9.52
C ALA A 215 -32.22 -4.56 -10.03
N SER A 216 -31.31 -3.62 -9.87
CA SER A 216 -31.37 -2.37 -10.60
C SER A 216 -30.47 -2.42 -11.82
N THR A 217 -30.84 -1.65 -12.84
CA THR A 217 -30.00 -1.45 -14.00
C THR A 217 -29.89 0.03 -14.32
N ASP A 218 -28.65 0.46 -14.59
CA ASP A 218 -28.35 1.82 -15.02
C ASP A 218 -27.70 1.77 -16.40
N MET A 219 -28.10 2.70 -17.26
CA MET A 219 -27.54 2.86 -18.59
C MET A 219 -26.95 4.26 -18.72
N CYS A 220 -25.63 4.34 -18.80
CA CYS A 220 -24.94 5.61 -19.01
C CYS A 220 -24.34 5.69 -20.42
N THR A 221 -24.26 6.92 -20.93
CA THR A 221 -23.59 7.22 -22.19
C THR A 221 -22.38 8.07 -21.89
N ASP A 222 -21.21 7.58 -22.30
CA ASP A 222 -20.01 8.39 -22.42
C ASP A 222 -20.08 9.10 -23.77
N ASP A 223 -20.46 10.38 -23.73
CA ASP A 223 -20.62 11.21 -24.93
C ASP A 223 -19.29 11.53 -25.60
N ASP A 224 -18.18 11.54 -24.88
CA ASP A 224 -16.86 11.82 -25.46
C ASP A 224 -16.37 10.62 -26.26
N GLN A 225 -16.55 9.42 -25.72
CA GLN A 225 -16.16 8.17 -26.37
C GLN A 225 -17.24 7.59 -27.29
N LYS A 226 -18.45 8.19 -27.29
CA LYS A 226 -19.65 7.69 -27.99
C LYS A 226 -19.92 6.22 -27.65
N ARG A 227 -19.87 5.89 -26.36
CA ARG A 227 -20.06 4.52 -25.85
C ARG A 227 -21.17 4.49 -24.83
N HIS A 228 -21.97 3.42 -24.89
CA HIS A 228 -22.98 3.15 -23.87
C HIS A 228 -22.50 2.02 -22.95
N PHE A 229 -22.84 2.11 -21.68
CA PHE A 229 -22.56 1.08 -20.69
C PHE A 229 -23.87 0.65 -20.03
N ILE A 230 -23.90 -0.60 -19.62
CA ILE A 230 -24.98 -1.17 -18.82
C ILE A 230 -24.36 -1.64 -17.51
N ALA A 231 -24.85 -1.10 -16.40
CA ALA A 231 -24.57 -1.62 -15.07
C ALA A 231 -25.78 -2.42 -14.58
N ILE A 232 -25.52 -3.55 -13.94
CA ILE A 232 -26.52 -4.35 -13.24
C ILE A 232 -26.04 -4.52 -11.80
N THR A 233 -26.86 -4.04 -10.87
CA THR A 233 -26.62 -4.13 -9.44
C THR A 233 -27.71 -5.01 -8.84
N VAL A 234 -27.32 -6.06 -8.13
CA VAL A 234 -28.27 -6.98 -7.48
C VAL A 234 -28.40 -6.64 -6.02
N THR A 235 -29.63 -6.63 -5.52
CA THR A 235 -29.95 -6.48 -4.11
C THR A 235 -30.78 -7.69 -3.67
N PHE A 236 -30.30 -8.43 -2.68
CA PHE A 236 -31.03 -9.57 -2.14
C PHE A 236 -30.93 -9.61 -0.61
N VAL A 237 -31.93 -10.21 0.01
CA VAL A 237 -31.93 -10.41 1.47
C VAL A 237 -31.12 -11.67 1.80
N ASP A 238 -30.48 -11.73 2.95
CA ASP A 238 -29.87 -12.96 3.44
C ASP A 238 -30.92 -14.04 3.80
N GLU A 239 -30.46 -15.27 4.07
CA GLU A 239 -31.32 -16.41 4.44
C GLU A 239 -32.13 -16.15 5.72
N GLU A 240 -31.61 -15.29 6.61
CA GLU A 240 -32.22 -14.93 7.89
C GLU A 240 -33.24 -13.80 7.76
N GLY A 241 -33.40 -13.20 6.57
CA GLY A 241 -34.35 -12.12 6.33
C GLY A 241 -33.94 -10.79 6.97
N LYS A 242 -32.70 -10.67 7.44
CA LYS A 242 -32.26 -9.62 8.37
C LYS A 242 -31.41 -8.54 7.71
N TYR A 243 -30.63 -8.88 6.69
CA TYR A 243 -29.77 -7.93 6.01
C TYR A 243 -30.01 -7.95 4.50
N SER A 244 -30.04 -6.75 3.90
CA SER A 244 -29.98 -6.61 2.45
C SER A 244 -28.53 -6.47 2.02
N GLU A 245 -28.11 -7.31 1.08
CA GLU A 245 -26.83 -7.21 0.41
C GLU A 245 -27.03 -6.59 -0.96
N THR A 246 -26.24 -5.58 -1.29
CA THR A 246 -26.23 -4.93 -2.60
C THR A 246 -24.85 -5.06 -3.22
N HIS A 247 -24.79 -5.57 -4.45
CA HIS A 247 -23.54 -5.82 -5.16
C HIS A 247 -23.66 -5.39 -6.63
N ASP A 248 -22.69 -4.60 -7.10
CA ASP A 248 -22.52 -4.35 -8.53
C ASP A 248 -22.04 -5.65 -9.18
N LEU A 249 -22.96 -6.33 -9.88
CA LEU A 249 -22.69 -7.66 -10.43
C LEU A 249 -21.93 -7.56 -11.75
N VAL A 250 -22.32 -6.62 -12.61
CA VAL A 250 -21.65 -6.42 -13.90
C VAL A 250 -21.74 -4.99 -14.38
N VAL A 251 -20.66 -4.52 -14.98
CA VAL A 251 -20.62 -3.32 -15.83
C VAL A 251 -20.13 -3.75 -17.21
N ALA A 252 -21.02 -3.75 -18.18
CA ALA A 252 -20.76 -4.20 -19.54
C ALA A 252 -20.80 -3.04 -20.53
N LYS A 253 -19.91 -3.09 -21.53
CA LYS A 253 -19.98 -2.20 -22.69
C LYS A 253 -21.12 -2.63 -23.59
N PHE A 254 -22.02 -1.71 -23.92
CA PHE A 254 -23.02 -1.96 -24.95
C PHE A 254 -22.35 -1.97 -26.34
N PRO A 255 -22.69 -2.92 -27.23
CA PRO A 255 -22.09 -2.96 -28.56
C PRO A 255 -22.36 -1.68 -29.36
N SER A 256 -21.31 -0.98 -29.78
CA SER A 256 -21.41 0.32 -30.48
C SER A 256 -22.06 0.23 -31.86
N SER A 257 -22.03 -0.93 -32.51
CA SER A 257 -22.66 -1.19 -33.80
C SER A 257 -24.18 -1.41 -33.70
N THR A 258 -24.71 -1.53 -32.49
CA THR A 258 -26.09 -1.97 -32.26
C THR A 258 -26.94 -0.78 -31.82
N LYS A 259 -28.14 -0.65 -32.39
CA LYS A 259 -29.11 0.35 -31.93
C LYS A 259 -29.59 0.00 -30.52
N THR A 260 -29.74 1.00 -29.66
CA THR A 260 -30.23 0.89 -28.28
C THR A 260 -31.75 0.65 -28.22
N THR A 261 -32.24 -0.41 -28.87
CA THR A 261 -33.66 -0.83 -28.79
C THR A 261 -33.86 -1.71 -27.55
N GLY A 262 -35.09 -1.79 -27.02
CA GLY A 262 -35.37 -2.61 -25.84
C GLY A 262 -34.96 -4.08 -25.97
N VAL A 263 -35.17 -4.69 -27.15
CA VAL A 263 -34.72 -6.06 -27.43
C VAL A 263 -33.19 -6.19 -27.34
N ASN A 264 -32.46 -5.24 -27.92
CA ASN A 264 -30.99 -5.26 -27.90
C ASN A 264 -30.43 -5.00 -26.50
N VAL A 265 -31.11 -4.14 -25.72
CA VAL A 265 -30.79 -3.89 -24.31
C VAL A 265 -30.99 -5.16 -23.48
N ARG A 266 -32.16 -5.83 -23.57
CA ARG A 266 -32.42 -7.09 -22.86
C ARG A 266 -31.37 -8.16 -23.22
N ASN A 267 -31.07 -8.31 -24.51
CA ASN A 267 -30.06 -9.27 -24.97
C ASN A 267 -28.65 -8.95 -24.45
N ALA A 268 -28.29 -7.67 -24.36
CA ALA A 268 -27.00 -7.27 -23.80
C ALA A 268 -26.92 -7.51 -22.29
N MET A 269 -27.98 -7.20 -21.55
CA MET A 269 -28.10 -7.50 -20.12
C MET A 269 -27.99 -9.01 -19.85
N PHE A 270 -28.78 -9.81 -20.57
CA PHE A 270 -28.75 -11.26 -20.42
C PHE A 270 -27.38 -11.83 -20.77
N ARG A 271 -26.75 -11.38 -21.88
CA ARG A 271 -25.41 -11.83 -22.24
C ARG A 271 -24.39 -11.52 -21.15
N ALA A 272 -24.44 -10.32 -20.58
CA ALA A 272 -23.53 -9.92 -19.50
C ALA A 272 -23.72 -10.79 -18.25
N MET A 273 -24.95 -11.15 -17.90
CA MET A 273 -25.21 -12.08 -16.79
C MET A 273 -24.85 -13.53 -17.14
N ALA A 274 -25.05 -13.97 -18.38
CA ALA A 274 -24.72 -15.31 -18.83
C ALA A 274 -23.21 -15.60 -18.76
N GLU A 275 -22.35 -14.59 -18.86
CA GLU A 275 -20.90 -14.72 -18.62
C GLU A 275 -20.58 -15.20 -17.18
N PHE A 276 -21.46 -14.93 -16.22
CA PHE A 276 -21.38 -15.43 -14.85
C PHE A 276 -22.20 -16.71 -14.61
N GLY A 277 -22.74 -17.32 -15.66
CA GLY A 277 -23.46 -18.58 -15.61
C GLY A 277 -24.94 -18.47 -15.26
N PHE A 278 -25.54 -17.28 -15.32
CA PHE A 278 -26.99 -17.12 -15.19
C PHE A 278 -27.73 -17.61 -16.44
N THR A 279 -28.80 -18.37 -16.23
CA THR A 279 -29.67 -18.91 -17.28
C THR A 279 -30.81 -17.95 -17.58
N ALA A 280 -31.47 -18.11 -18.73
CA ALA A 280 -32.61 -17.25 -19.10
C ALA A 280 -33.75 -17.30 -18.05
N PRO A 281 -34.16 -18.47 -17.53
CA PRO A 281 -35.18 -18.52 -16.48
C PRO A 281 -34.76 -17.79 -15.19
N GLU A 282 -33.48 -17.87 -14.80
CA GLU A 282 -32.98 -17.12 -13.63
C GLU A 282 -33.00 -15.62 -13.90
N PHE A 283 -32.65 -15.17 -15.10
CA PHE A 283 -32.71 -13.75 -15.49
C PHE A 283 -34.14 -13.21 -15.49
N ASP A 284 -35.08 -13.97 -16.05
CA ASP A 284 -36.49 -13.59 -16.15
C ASP A 284 -37.20 -13.61 -14.78
N ALA A 285 -36.67 -14.35 -13.80
CA ALA A 285 -37.21 -14.40 -12.43
C ALA A 285 -36.77 -13.23 -11.55
N ILE A 286 -35.88 -12.36 -12.02
CA ILE A 286 -35.41 -11.19 -11.26
C ILE A 286 -36.46 -10.09 -11.28
N GLN A 287 -36.77 -9.52 -10.11
CA GLN A 287 -37.56 -8.30 -10.03
C GLN A 287 -36.70 -7.08 -10.37
N TRP A 288 -37.00 -6.44 -11.49
CA TRP A 288 -36.20 -5.32 -11.99
C TRP A 288 -36.68 -3.95 -11.50
N ILE A 289 -35.73 -3.10 -11.10
CA ILE A 289 -35.91 -1.70 -10.76
C ILE A 289 -35.14 -0.88 -11.80
N THR A 290 -35.84 -0.04 -12.56
CA THR A 290 -35.23 0.75 -13.64
C THR A 290 -35.70 2.19 -13.60
N ASP A 291 -34.96 3.08 -14.26
CA ASP A 291 -35.44 4.41 -14.60
C ASP A 291 -36.60 4.36 -15.61
N ARG A 292 -37.13 5.54 -15.96
CA ARG A 292 -38.23 5.66 -16.93
C ARG A 292 -37.78 5.71 -18.39
N GLY A 293 -36.56 5.26 -18.70
CA GLY A 293 -36.03 5.25 -20.05
C GLY A 293 -36.87 4.35 -20.97
N ALA A 294 -37.35 4.90 -22.09
CA ALA A 294 -38.29 4.17 -22.96
C ALA A 294 -37.75 2.83 -23.47
N ASN A 295 -36.44 2.73 -23.70
CA ASN A 295 -35.84 1.49 -24.20
C ASN A 295 -35.65 0.45 -23.09
N ILE A 296 -35.31 0.87 -21.87
CA ILE A 296 -35.12 -0.07 -20.76
C ILE A 296 -36.47 -0.56 -20.20
N ILE A 297 -37.50 0.30 -20.18
CA ILE A 297 -38.88 -0.13 -19.92
C ILE A 297 -39.27 -1.22 -20.93
N LYS A 298 -39.10 -0.98 -22.23
CA LYS A 298 -39.39 -1.99 -23.28
C LYS A 298 -38.56 -3.26 -23.17
N ALA A 299 -37.34 -3.17 -22.63
CA ALA A 299 -36.49 -4.33 -22.40
C ALA A 299 -37.04 -5.23 -21.28
N LEU A 300 -37.77 -4.64 -20.32
CA LEU A 300 -38.23 -5.26 -19.08
C LEU A 300 -39.78 -5.36 -18.98
N GLU A 301 -40.50 -5.00 -20.03
CA GLU A 301 -41.97 -4.94 -20.09
C GLU A 301 -42.67 -6.28 -19.77
N ASN A 302 -41.98 -7.41 -19.93
CA ASN A 302 -42.50 -8.74 -19.56
C ASN A 302 -42.34 -9.07 -18.06
N ASP A 303 -41.51 -8.33 -17.33
CA ASP A 303 -41.15 -8.60 -15.92
C ASP A 303 -41.78 -7.58 -14.95
N ALA A 304 -42.48 -6.56 -15.47
CA ALA A 304 -43.09 -5.47 -14.70
C ALA A 304 -44.52 -5.78 -14.17
N ARG A 305 -44.81 -7.04 -13.81
CA ARG A 305 -46.09 -7.44 -13.20
C ARG A 305 -46.00 -7.68 -11.71
#